data_AF-A0A4Y7TUG0-F1
#
_entry.id   AF-A0A4Y7TUG0-F1
#
_cell.length_a   1.000
_cell.length_b   1.000
_cell.length_c   1.000
_cell.angle_alpha   90.00
_cell.angle_beta   90.00
_cell.angle_gamma   90.00
#
_symmetry.space_group_name_H-M   'P 1'
#
loop_
_entity.id
_entity.type
_entity.pdbx_description
1 polymer ?
#
loop_
_entity_poly.entity_id
_entity_poly.type
_entity_poly.pdbx_seq_one_letter_code
_entity_poly.pdbx_strand_id
1 'polypeptide(L)'
;MPTESNPSGEGSRQIVHLQPKEQLAMPLLPGSSGLLLPAPDLRLVNDDCTWTVFRRVGTKGNGGLDCVYLGEYEVKIARQMTKEQFCAQDTKASLRPIGSLGRYFIKMRARIALRKRGTLPAQDPESEEMLVNEEVVKMRKKTGQDPNQDDVLQALRRGDETFDILRMRCMSYDHKFIRHVEAAVAAWKQAKKEAYEDMAQAPPAGAQPLVESLDRRLPSELPQRNAPLEKVE
;
A
#
# COMPACT_ATOMS: atom_id res chain seq x y z
N MET A 1 -8.31 -13.06 -0.88
CA MET A 1 -9.51 -13.68 -0.29
C MET A 1 -9.30 -15.19 -0.27
N PRO A 2 -9.38 -15.83 0.90
CA PRO A 2 -9.30 -17.28 1.02
C PRO A 2 -10.42 -17.97 0.24
N THR A 3 -10.19 -19.22 -0.18
CA THR A 3 -11.15 -20.01 -0.97
C THR A 3 -12.52 -20.13 -0.27
N GLU A 4 -12.52 -20.33 1.04
CA GLU A 4 -13.74 -20.50 1.86
C GLU A 4 -14.67 -19.28 1.85
N SER A 5 -14.11 -18.09 1.65
CA SER A 5 -14.87 -16.83 1.61
C SER A 5 -15.25 -16.41 0.19
N ASN A 6 -14.90 -17.22 -0.82
CA ASN A 6 -15.16 -16.90 -2.22
C ASN A 6 -16.57 -17.35 -2.64
N PRO A 7 -17.50 -16.43 -2.92
CA PRO A 7 -18.87 -16.78 -3.31
C PRO A 7 -18.96 -17.49 -4.67
N SER A 8 -17.87 -17.50 -5.44
CA SER A 8 -17.83 -18.02 -6.81
C SER A 8 -17.08 -19.34 -6.96
N GLY A 9 -16.69 -19.99 -5.86
CA GLY A 9 -16.12 -21.35 -5.87
C GLY A 9 -14.62 -21.41 -5.58
N GLU A 10 -14.00 -22.52 -5.98
CA GLU A 10 -12.63 -22.88 -5.62
C GLU A 10 -11.60 -21.95 -6.28
N GLY A 11 -10.64 -21.48 -5.48
CA GLY A 11 -9.56 -20.61 -5.93
C GLY A 11 -9.37 -19.41 -5.00
N SER A 12 -8.12 -19.19 -4.60
CA SER A 12 -7.76 -17.95 -3.91
C SER A 12 -7.78 -16.78 -4.89
N ARG A 13 -8.30 -15.64 -4.45
CA ARG A 13 -8.35 -14.41 -5.26
C ARG A 13 -7.45 -13.34 -4.68
N GLN A 14 -6.67 -12.70 -5.53
CA GLN A 14 -5.93 -11.51 -5.15
C GLN A 14 -6.77 -10.27 -5.46
N ILE A 15 -7.25 -9.61 -4.40
CA ILE A 15 -8.03 -8.38 -4.55
C ILE A 15 -7.07 -7.20 -4.67
N VAL A 16 -7.16 -6.49 -5.79
CA VAL A 16 -6.28 -5.35 -6.10
C VAL A 16 -7.12 -4.09 -6.29
N HIS A 17 -6.68 -3.00 -5.66
CA HIS A 17 -7.30 -1.68 -5.79
C HIS A 17 -6.38 -0.76 -6.56
N LEU A 18 -6.76 -0.45 -7.80
CA LEU A 18 -6.03 0.45 -8.68
C LEU A 18 -6.42 1.90 -8.42
N GLN A 19 -5.44 2.79 -8.49
CA GLN A 19 -5.61 4.22 -8.35
C GLN A 19 -5.26 4.93 -9.66
N PRO A 20 -6.21 5.65 -10.30
CA PRO A 20 -5.96 6.32 -11.58
C PRO A 20 -4.79 7.31 -11.54
N LYS A 21 -4.54 7.93 -10.37
CA LYS A 21 -3.44 8.89 -10.20
C LYS A 21 -2.05 8.25 -10.19
N GLU A 22 -1.97 6.96 -9.89
CA GLU A 22 -0.72 6.21 -9.74
C GLU A 22 -0.40 5.34 -10.96
N GLN A 23 -1.40 5.05 -11.81
CA GLN A 23 -1.30 4.07 -12.90
C GLN A 23 -1.83 4.66 -14.21
N LEU A 24 -0.93 4.96 -15.14
CA LEU A 24 -1.23 5.78 -16.33
C LEU A 24 -2.09 5.08 -17.40
N ALA A 25 -2.03 3.75 -17.49
CA ALA A 25 -2.64 2.98 -18.57
C ALA A 25 -3.53 1.83 -18.07
N MET A 26 -3.97 1.91 -16.81
CA MET A 26 -4.79 0.88 -16.18
C MET A 26 -6.17 0.76 -16.84
N PRO A 27 -6.85 -0.40 -16.72
CA PRO A 27 -8.22 -0.53 -17.23
C PRO A 27 -9.16 0.51 -16.60
N LEU A 28 -9.93 1.20 -17.44
CA LEU A 28 -10.85 2.27 -17.03
C LEU A 28 -12.32 1.85 -17.06
N LEU A 29 -12.65 0.81 -17.83
CA LEU A 29 -14.01 0.31 -17.94
C LEU A 29 -14.05 -1.15 -17.49
N PRO A 30 -15.18 -1.60 -16.90
CA PRO A 30 -15.40 -3.02 -16.67
C PRO A 30 -15.13 -3.85 -17.93
N GLY A 31 -14.39 -4.95 -17.80
CA GLY A 31 -14.05 -5.82 -18.93
C GLY A 31 -12.90 -5.33 -19.83
N SER A 32 -12.48 -4.07 -19.72
CA SER A 32 -11.41 -3.53 -20.57
C SER A 32 -10.04 -4.07 -20.17
N SER A 33 -9.15 -4.27 -21.14
CA SER A 33 -7.74 -4.58 -20.87
C SER A 33 -6.96 -3.30 -20.54
N GLY A 34 -5.77 -3.43 -19.95
CA GLY A 34 -4.90 -2.29 -19.66
C GLY A 34 -3.46 -2.67 -19.33
N LEU A 35 -2.66 -1.67 -19.00
CA LEU A 35 -1.27 -1.82 -18.57
C LEU A 35 -1.07 -1.17 -17.19
N LEU A 36 -0.25 -1.77 -16.33
CA LEU A 36 0.17 -1.17 -15.06
C LEU A 36 1.64 -0.75 -15.12
N LEU A 37 1.89 0.47 -14.65
CA LEU A 37 3.16 1.18 -14.72
C LEU A 37 3.31 2.11 -13.51
N PRO A 38 4.37 1.97 -12.68
CA PRO A 38 5.23 0.80 -12.56
C PRO A 38 4.56 -0.28 -11.68
N ALA A 39 4.90 -1.54 -11.91
CA ALA A 39 4.40 -2.64 -11.10
C ALA A 39 5.14 -2.70 -9.75
N PRO A 40 4.42 -2.76 -8.61
CA PRO A 40 5.03 -3.15 -7.34
C PRO A 40 5.78 -4.47 -7.45
N ASP A 41 6.80 -4.66 -6.61
CA ASP A 41 7.61 -5.88 -6.49
C ASP A 41 6.83 -7.16 -6.88
N LEU A 42 7.18 -7.70 -8.05
CA LEU A 42 6.42 -8.66 -8.86
C LEU A 42 6.29 -10.06 -8.25
N ARG A 43 6.87 -10.30 -7.08
CA ARG A 43 6.68 -11.57 -6.36
C ARG A 43 5.25 -11.78 -5.86
N LEU A 44 4.35 -10.82 -6.13
CA LEU A 44 2.92 -10.92 -5.92
C LEU A 44 2.15 -11.31 -7.18
N VAL A 45 2.79 -11.41 -8.35
CA VAL A 45 2.19 -12.01 -9.54
C VAL A 45 2.60 -13.48 -9.52
N ASN A 46 1.86 -14.30 -8.78
CA ASN A 46 1.93 -15.73 -9.01
C ASN A 46 1.29 -15.98 -10.38
N ASP A 47 1.98 -16.70 -11.28
CA ASP A 47 1.50 -16.96 -12.64
C ASP A 47 0.10 -17.60 -12.68
N ASP A 48 -0.29 -18.28 -11.60
CA ASP A 48 -1.58 -18.96 -11.46
C ASP A 48 -2.66 -18.14 -10.73
N CYS A 49 -2.38 -16.89 -10.32
CA CYS A 49 -3.34 -16.12 -9.53
C CYS A 49 -4.15 -15.15 -10.39
N THR A 50 -5.48 -15.33 -10.37
CA THR A 50 -6.42 -14.38 -10.96
C THR A 50 -6.58 -13.15 -10.06
N TRP A 51 -6.46 -11.97 -10.65
CA TRP A 51 -6.63 -10.69 -9.96
C TRP A 51 -8.08 -10.23 -10.04
N THR A 52 -8.71 -10.03 -8.89
CA THR A 52 -10.01 -9.36 -8.76
C THR A 52 -9.77 -7.86 -8.63
N VAL A 53 -10.11 -7.09 -9.66
CA VAL A 53 -9.65 -5.70 -9.78
C VAL A 53 -10.76 -4.72 -9.48
N PHE A 54 -10.47 -3.79 -8.57
CA PHE A 54 -11.28 -2.62 -8.28
C PHE A 54 -10.52 -1.36 -8.66
N ARG A 55 -11.21 -0.36 -9.21
CA ARG A 55 -10.67 0.98 -9.43
C ARG A 55 -11.26 1.96 -8.43
N ARG A 56 -10.41 2.76 -7.78
CA ARG A 56 -10.86 3.92 -7.00
C ARG A 56 -11.30 5.05 -7.92
N VAL A 57 -12.49 5.58 -7.71
CA VAL A 57 -13.06 6.71 -8.45
C VAL A 57 -12.92 8.01 -7.65
N GLY A 58 -13.00 7.95 -6.33
CA GLY A 58 -12.82 9.11 -5.46
C GLY A 58 -13.00 8.77 -3.98
N THR A 59 -12.80 9.79 -3.15
CA THR A 59 -13.14 9.77 -1.72
C THR A 59 -14.46 10.51 -1.54
N LYS A 60 -15.47 9.84 -0.98
CA LYS A 60 -16.68 10.51 -0.49
C LYS A 60 -16.31 11.39 0.71
N GLY A 61 -16.99 12.51 0.87
CA GLY A 61 -16.77 13.46 1.98
C GLY A 61 -16.85 12.84 3.39
N ASN A 62 -17.47 11.67 3.51
CA ASN A 62 -17.61 10.93 4.78
C ASN A 62 -16.53 9.84 4.96
N GLY A 63 -15.40 9.91 4.23
CA GLY A 63 -14.30 8.94 4.31
C GLY A 63 -14.55 7.60 3.61
N GLY A 64 -15.68 7.45 2.90
CA GLY A 64 -15.96 6.26 2.10
C GLY A 64 -15.16 6.25 0.79
N LEU A 65 -14.57 5.11 0.44
CA LEU A 65 -13.93 4.91 -0.86
C LEU A 65 -14.97 4.45 -1.87
N ASP A 66 -15.14 5.21 -2.97
CA ASP A 66 -15.92 4.74 -4.11
C ASP A 66 -15.03 3.93 -5.04
N CYS A 67 -15.35 2.64 -5.13
CA CYS A 67 -14.66 1.68 -5.97
C CYS A 67 -15.60 1.15 -7.06
N VAL A 68 -15.06 0.96 -8.26
CA VAL A 68 -15.75 0.29 -9.37
C VAL A 68 -15.06 -1.05 -9.60
N TYR A 69 -15.82 -2.14 -9.52
CA TYR A 69 -15.33 -3.46 -9.89
C TYR A 69 -15.14 -3.55 -11.40
N LEU A 70 -13.93 -3.90 -11.83
CA LEU A 70 -13.54 -3.95 -13.24
C LEU A 70 -13.63 -5.36 -13.83
N GLY A 71 -13.51 -6.40 -13.00
CA GLY A 71 -13.53 -7.79 -13.43
C GLY A 71 -12.41 -8.64 -12.82
N GLU A 72 -12.26 -9.83 -13.38
CA GLU A 72 -11.20 -10.78 -13.08
C GLU A 72 -10.13 -10.73 -14.19
N TYR A 73 -8.88 -10.61 -13.81
CA TYR A 73 -7.77 -10.33 -14.72
C TYR A 73 -6.66 -11.37 -14.62
N GLU A 74 -6.16 -11.77 -15.78
CA GLU A 74 -4.83 -12.36 -15.93
C GLU A 74 -3.82 -11.21 -16.03
N VAL A 75 -2.74 -11.31 -15.25
CA VAL A 75 -1.68 -10.28 -15.20
C VAL A 75 -0.36 -10.93 -15.56
N LYS A 76 0.30 -10.41 -16.60
CA LYS A 76 1.58 -10.93 -17.09
C LYS A 76 2.57 -9.80 -17.30
N ILE A 77 3.85 -10.09 -17.07
CA ILE A 77 4.93 -9.17 -17.47
C ILE A 77 4.92 -9.10 -19.00
N ALA A 78 4.61 -7.92 -19.53
CA ALA A 78 4.59 -7.70 -20.98
C ALA A 78 5.98 -7.31 -21.49
N ARG A 79 6.69 -6.46 -20.73
CA ARG A 79 8.01 -5.96 -21.09
C ARG A 79 8.69 -5.33 -19.88
N GLN A 80 10.02 -5.26 -19.90
CA GLN A 80 10.80 -4.35 -19.05
C GLN A 80 11.08 -3.03 -19.76
N MET A 81 10.83 -1.92 -19.06
CA MET A 81 11.16 -0.59 -19.56
C MET A 81 12.68 -0.40 -19.54
N THR A 82 13.25 -0.24 -20.73
CA THR A 82 14.68 -0.01 -20.93
C THR A 82 15.08 1.40 -20.51
N LYS A 83 16.38 1.63 -20.26
CA LYS A 83 16.91 2.97 -19.95
C LYS A 83 16.66 3.95 -21.08
N GLU A 84 16.76 3.52 -22.34
CA GLU A 84 16.53 4.38 -23.51
C GLU A 84 15.06 4.83 -23.55
N GLN A 85 14.13 3.90 -23.29
CA GLN A 85 12.71 4.22 -23.23
C GLN A 85 12.39 5.15 -22.06
N PHE A 86 13.02 4.94 -20.90
CA PHE A 86 12.85 5.81 -19.75
C PHE A 86 13.38 7.23 -20.02
N CYS A 87 14.58 7.34 -20.57
CA CYS A 87 15.20 8.61 -20.92
C CYS A 87 14.48 9.36 -22.05
N ALA A 88 13.77 8.65 -22.92
CA ALA A 88 12.96 9.25 -23.99
C ALA A 88 11.63 9.87 -23.49
N GLN A 89 11.21 9.58 -22.25
CA GLN A 89 9.99 10.17 -21.68
C GLN A 89 10.22 11.61 -21.23
N ASP A 90 9.21 12.48 -21.37
CA ASP A 90 9.25 13.82 -20.78
C ASP A 90 9.38 13.72 -19.26
N THR A 91 10.44 14.32 -18.72
CA THR A 91 10.77 14.40 -17.30
C THR A 91 9.60 14.83 -16.41
N LYS A 92 8.66 15.68 -16.85
CA LYS A 92 7.53 16.05 -15.97
C LYS A 92 6.47 14.94 -15.87
N ALA A 93 6.34 14.10 -16.89
CA ALA A 93 5.38 13.01 -16.94
C ALA A 93 5.93 11.70 -16.34
N SER A 94 7.22 11.41 -16.54
CA SER A 94 7.88 10.20 -16.03
C SER A 94 8.06 10.17 -14.51
N LEU A 95 8.04 11.35 -13.85
CA LEU A 95 8.32 11.49 -12.42
C LEU A 95 7.10 11.36 -11.50
N ARG A 96 5.88 11.60 -11.99
CA ARG A 96 4.68 11.58 -11.14
C ARG A 96 4.42 10.24 -10.47
N PRO A 97 4.54 9.10 -11.18
CA PRO A 97 4.41 7.81 -10.53
C PRO A 97 5.50 7.63 -9.49
N ILE A 98 6.74 8.06 -9.79
CA ILE A 98 7.96 7.83 -9.00
C ILE A 98 7.92 8.46 -7.61
N GLY A 99 7.33 9.65 -7.48
CA GLY A 99 7.23 10.36 -6.19
C GLY A 99 6.38 9.63 -5.13
N SER A 100 5.40 8.81 -5.52
CA SER A 100 4.54 8.05 -4.59
C SER A 100 5.02 6.62 -4.34
N LEU A 101 6.13 6.19 -4.97
CA LEU A 101 6.59 4.79 -5.01
C LEU A 101 7.26 4.26 -3.74
N GLY A 102 7.45 5.10 -2.71
CA GLY A 102 8.30 4.77 -1.57
C GLY A 102 8.02 3.41 -0.90
N ARG A 103 6.77 2.92 -0.94
CA ARG A 103 6.38 1.63 -0.34
C ARG A 103 6.48 0.44 -1.30
N TYR A 104 6.19 0.62 -2.58
CA TYR A 104 6.07 -0.49 -3.55
C TYR A 104 7.42 -0.94 -4.13
N PHE A 105 8.46 -0.15 -3.90
CA PHE A 105 9.78 -0.33 -4.49
C PHE A 105 10.88 -0.53 -3.45
N ILE A 106 10.54 -1.03 -2.27
CA ILE A 106 11.52 -1.17 -1.18
C ILE A 106 12.72 -2.03 -1.57
N LYS A 107 12.52 -3.10 -2.37
CA LYS A 107 13.64 -3.92 -2.91
C LYS A 107 14.51 -3.16 -3.91
N MET A 108 13.90 -2.41 -4.83
CA MET A 108 14.63 -1.56 -5.77
C MET A 108 15.45 -0.52 -5.01
N ARG A 109 14.86 0.13 -4.01
CA ARG A 109 15.55 1.10 -3.16
C ARG A 109 16.67 0.46 -2.35
N ALA A 110 16.46 -0.74 -1.80
CA ALA A 110 17.52 -1.50 -1.15
C ALA A 110 18.70 -1.79 -2.10
N ARG A 111 18.44 -2.24 -3.34
CA ARG A 111 19.48 -2.43 -4.36
C ARG A 111 20.24 -1.15 -4.67
N ILE A 112 19.53 -0.03 -4.86
CA ILE A 112 20.14 1.28 -5.10
C ILE A 112 21.04 1.68 -3.92
N ALA A 113 20.56 1.51 -2.67
CA ALA A 113 21.32 1.80 -1.46
C ALA A 113 22.61 0.98 -1.39
N LEU A 114 22.54 -0.33 -1.66
CA LEU A 114 23.68 -1.23 -1.64
C LEU A 114 24.69 -0.92 -2.76
N ARG A 115 24.23 -0.61 -3.98
CA ARG A 115 25.13 -0.16 -5.08
C ARG A 115 25.81 1.15 -4.75
N LYS A 116 25.10 2.11 -4.13
CA LYS A 116 25.66 3.40 -3.71
C LYS A 116 26.78 3.25 -2.67
N ARG A 117 26.76 2.16 -1.88
CA ARG A 117 27.82 1.78 -0.92
C ARG A 117 28.94 0.95 -1.54
N GLY A 118 28.82 0.54 -2.81
CA GLY A 118 29.73 -0.39 -3.45
C GLY A 118 29.62 -1.83 -2.95
N THR A 119 28.52 -2.19 -2.28
CA THR A 119 28.27 -3.57 -1.81
C THR A 119 27.71 -4.48 -2.92
N LEU A 120 26.97 -3.91 -3.87
CA LEU A 120 26.54 -4.61 -5.07
C LEU A 120 27.33 -4.11 -6.30
N PRO A 121 27.65 -4.98 -7.27
CA PRO A 121 27.23 -6.39 -7.39
C PRO A 121 27.97 -7.33 -6.41
N ALA A 122 27.30 -8.39 -5.96
CA ALA A 122 27.94 -9.46 -5.18
C ALA A 122 28.55 -10.53 -6.10
N GLN A 123 29.24 -11.52 -5.53
CA GLN A 123 29.87 -12.59 -6.31
C GLN A 123 28.87 -13.52 -6.99
N ASP A 124 27.72 -13.75 -6.36
CA ASP A 124 26.67 -14.64 -6.84
C ASP A 124 25.26 -14.06 -6.60
N PRO A 125 24.25 -14.47 -7.40
CA PRO A 125 22.88 -13.93 -7.31
C PRO A 125 22.16 -14.22 -5.98
N GLU A 126 22.49 -15.34 -5.31
CA GLU A 126 21.83 -15.72 -4.05
C GLU A 126 22.31 -14.81 -2.91
N SER A 127 23.60 -14.51 -2.87
CA SER A 127 24.19 -13.51 -1.97
C SER A 127 23.62 -12.11 -2.22
N GLU A 128 23.44 -11.69 -3.48
CA GLU A 128 22.78 -10.41 -3.79
C GLU A 128 21.37 -10.35 -3.23
N GLU A 129 20.58 -11.40 -3.47
CA GLU A 129 19.21 -11.53 -3.00
C GLU A 129 19.13 -11.47 -1.46
N MET A 130 20.03 -12.16 -0.77
CA MET A 130 20.13 -12.12 0.69
C MET A 130 20.45 -10.70 1.21
N LEU A 131 21.46 -10.04 0.65
CA LEU A 131 21.84 -8.67 1.02
C LEU A 131 20.69 -7.67 0.79
N VAL A 132 19.97 -7.81 -0.33
CA VAL A 132 18.79 -6.99 -0.63
C VAL A 132 17.71 -7.22 0.41
N ASN A 133 17.41 -8.48 0.76
CA ASN A 133 16.39 -8.80 1.75
C ASN A 133 16.77 -8.29 3.15
N GLU A 134 18.03 -8.38 3.54
CA GLU A 134 18.53 -7.78 4.79
C GLU A 134 18.35 -6.25 4.82
N GLU A 135 18.71 -5.57 3.74
CA GLU A 135 18.55 -4.11 3.65
C GLU A 135 17.08 -3.73 3.64
N VAL A 136 16.19 -4.49 2.98
CA VAL A 136 14.73 -4.30 3.07
C VAL A 136 14.24 -4.38 4.53
N VAL A 137 14.74 -5.35 5.32
CA VAL A 137 14.39 -5.46 6.75
C VAL A 137 14.87 -4.22 7.52
N LYS A 138 16.10 -3.75 7.26
CA LYS A 138 16.64 -2.52 7.88
C LYS A 138 15.82 -1.28 7.49
N MET A 139 15.45 -1.14 6.22
CA MET A 139 14.62 -0.04 5.73
C MET A 139 13.23 -0.05 6.37
N ARG A 140 12.60 -1.23 6.54
CA ARG A 140 11.31 -1.36 7.26
C ARG A 140 11.42 -0.93 8.73
N LYS A 141 12.57 -1.20 9.37
CA LYS A 141 12.89 -0.74 10.73
C LYS A 141 13.36 0.72 10.81
N LYS A 142 13.43 1.43 9.67
CA LYS A 142 13.97 2.80 9.54
C LYS A 142 15.43 2.93 9.98
N THR A 143 16.20 1.85 9.93
CA THR A 143 17.64 1.83 10.25
C THR A 143 18.51 1.61 9.01
N GLY A 144 17.92 1.28 7.86
CA GLY A 144 18.61 1.15 6.57
C GLY A 144 18.86 2.49 5.89
N GLN A 145 19.64 2.49 4.80
CA GLN A 145 19.71 3.69 3.95
C GLN A 145 18.43 3.80 3.15
N ASP A 146 17.88 5.01 3.09
CA ASP A 146 16.74 5.29 2.25
C ASP A 146 17.19 6.19 1.09
N PRO A 147 17.40 5.66 -0.13
CA PRO A 147 17.70 6.48 -1.28
C PRO A 147 16.61 7.51 -1.49
N ASN A 148 17.01 8.74 -1.80
CA ASN A 148 16.06 9.80 -2.10
C ASN A 148 15.46 9.60 -3.51
N GLN A 149 14.52 10.45 -3.89
CA GLN A 149 13.90 10.36 -5.22
C GLN A 149 14.93 10.52 -6.36
N ASP A 150 15.90 11.43 -6.21
CA ASP A 150 16.92 11.67 -7.24
C ASP A 150 17.82 10.44 -7.45
N ASP A 151 18.22 9.75 -6.37
CA ASP A 151 18.98 8.51 -6.44
C ASP A 151 18.25 7.44 -7.29
N VAL A 152 16.93 7.31 -7.13
CA VAL A 152 16.10 6.39 -7.91
C VAL A 152 16.07 6.79 -9.38
N LEU A 153 15.92 8.08 -9.67
CA LEU A 153 15.88 8.59 -11.04
C LEU A 153 17.20 8.41 -11.76
N GLN A 154 18.30 8.68 -11.06
CA GLN A 154 19.63 8.46 -11.60
C GLN A 154 19.89 6.98 -11.89
N ALA A 155 19.50 6.08 -10.99
CA ALA A 155 19.62 4.64 -11.20
C ALA A 155 18.87 4.18 -12.46
N LEU A 156 17.64 4.65 -12.66
CA LEU A 156 16.84 4.34 -13.87
C LEU A 156 17.45 4.93 -15.14
N ARG A 157 17.97 6.15 -15.09
CA ARG A 157 18.63 6.80 -16.25
C ARG A 157 19.93 6.11 -16.65
N ARG A 158 20.70 5.61 -15.67
CA ARG A 158 21.92 4.83 -15.90
C ARG A 158 21.62 3.43 -16.41
N GLY A 159 20.43 2.91 -16.10
CA GLY A 159 20.02 1.54 -16.39
C GLY A 159 20.41 0.54 -15.29
N ASP A 160 20.77 1.02 -14.10
CA ASP A 160 21.06 0.19 -12.92
C ASP A 160 19.78 -0.46 -12.36
N GLU A 161 18.63 0.12 -12.68
CA GLU A 161 17.29 -0.38 -12.36
C GLU A 161 16.38 -0.26 -13.58
N THR A 162 15.36 -1.10 -13.62
CA THR A 162 14.29 -1.09 -14.63
C THR A 162 12.93 -1.28 -13.95
N PHE A 163 11.86 -1.03 -14.69
CA PHE A 163 10.50 -1.35 -14.24
C PHE A 163 9.83 -2.31 -15.20
N ASP A 164 9.18 -3.33 -14.66
CA ASP A 164 8.29 -4.17 -15.44
C ASP A 164 6.97 -3.46 -15.74
N ILE A 165 6.55 -3.64 -16.98
CA ILE A 165 5.26 -3.23 -17.52
C ILE A 165 4.36 -4.45 -17.47
N LEU A 166 3.32 -4.41 -16.65
CA LEU A 166 2.35 -5.50 -16.58
C LEU A 166 1.24 -5.27 -17.59
N ARG A 167 0.91 -6.31 -18.36
CA ARG A 167 -0.31 -6.37 -19.16
C ARG A 167 -1.40 -7.06 -18.36
N MET A 168 -2.54 -6.39 -18.28
CA MET A 168 -3.76 -6.91 -17.71
C MET A 168 -4.73 -7.30 -18.82
N ARG A 169 -5.11 -8.58 -18.87
CA ARG A 169 -6.16 -9.08 -19.76
C ARG A 169 -7.37 -9.45 -18.92
N CYS A 170 -8.51 -8.86 -19.23
CA CYS A 170 -9.76 -9.27 -18.58
C CYS A 170 -10.12 -10.70 -19.01
N MET A 171 -10.33 -11.57 -18.04
CA MET A 171 -10.72 -12.96 -18.22
C MET A 171 -12.23 -13.11 -18.12
N SER A 172 -12.84 -12.48 -17.13
CA SER A 172 -14.29 -12.55 -16.92
C SER A 172 -14.78 -11.40 -16.04
N TYR A 173 -16.10 -11.25 -15.95
CA TYR A 173 -16.74 -10.34 -15.00
C TYR A 173 -17.65 -11.16 -14.07
N ASP A 174 -17.30 -11.21 -12.79
CA ASP A 174 -17.97 -12.08 -11.84
C ASP A 174 -19.16 -11.38 -11.16
N HIS A 175 -20.34 -11.56 -11.77
CA HIS A 175 -21.58 -11.00 -11.24
C HIS A 175 -22.00 -11.60 -9.89
N LYS A 176 -21.64 -12.84 -9.58
CA LYS A 176 -21.98 -13.46 -8.28
C LYS A 176 -21.15 -12.81 -7.18
N PHE A 177 -19.86 -12.67 -7.43
CA PHE A 177 -18.94 -12.02 -6.50
C PHE A 177 -19.34 -10.57 -6.22
N ILE A 178 -19.58 -9.76 -7.25
CA ILE A 178 -19.90 -8.34 -7.02
C ILE A 178 -21.24 -8.17 -6.29
N ARG A 179 -22.26 -8.98 -6.59
CA ARG A 179 -23.53 -8.96 -5.84
C ARG A 179 -23.34 -9.31 -4.36
N HIS A 180 -22.48 -10.29 -4.07
CA HIS A 180 -22.13 -10.64 -2.69
C HIS A 180 -21.44 -9.46 -1.97
N VAL A 181 -20.48 -8.81 -2.63
CA VAL A 181 -19.80 -7.61 -2.09
C VAL A 181 -20.80 -6.47 -1.86
N GLU A 182 -21.70 -6.21 -2.81
CA GLU A 182 -22.75 -5.19 -2.69
C GLU A 182 -23.67 -5.45 -1.51
N ALA A 183 -24.13 -6.69 -1.33
CA ALA A 183 -24.96 -7.10 -0.20
C ALA A 183 -24.22 -6.92 1.14
N ALA A 184 -22.95 -7.34 1.23
CA ALA A 184 -22.14 -7.17 2.43
C ALA A 184 -21.92 -5.69 2.77
N VAL A 185 -21.66 -4.85 1.78
CA VAL A 185 -21.52 -3.39 1.95
C VAL A 185 -22.84 -2.76 2.40
N ALA A 186 -23.98 -3.20 1.87
CA ALA A 186 -25.30 -2.72 2.27
C ALA A 186 -25.61 -3.08 3.74
N ALA A 187 -25.39 -4.34 4.12
CA ALA A 187 -25.56 -4.81 5.50
C ALA A 187 -24.67 -4.04 6.48
N TRP A 188 -23.39 -3.83 6.13
CA TRP A 188 -22.46 -3.03 6.95
C TRP A 188 -22.94 -1.58 7.13
N LYS A 189 -23.46 -0.94 6.07
CA LYS A 189 -24.02 0.41 6.15
C LYS A 189 -25.24 0.48 7.08
N GLN A 190 -26.11 -0.52 7.01
CA GLN A 190 -27.31 -0.60 7.86
C GLN A 190 -26.93 -0.77 9.33
N ALA A 191 -26.07 -1.74 9.65
CA ALA A 191 -25.59 -1.96 11.02
C ALA A 191 -24.87 -0.73 11.60
N LYS A 192 -24.09 -0.02 10.78
CA LYS A 192 -23.43 1.23 11.19
C LYS A 192 -24.43 2.34 11.49
N LYS A 193 -25.54 2.41 10.74
CA LYS A 193 -26.62 3.40 10.96
C LYS A 193 -27.35 3.10 12.27
N GLU A 194 -27.74 1.85 12.49
CA GLU A 194 -28.40 1.39 13.72
C GLU A 194 -27.53 1.68 14.95
N ALA A 195 -26.24 1.34 14.90
CA ALA A 195 -25.32 1.64 16.00
C ALA A 195 -25.19 3.14 16.31
N TYR A 196 -25.26 4.01 15.28
CA TYR A 196 -25.25 5.45 15.48
C TYR A 196 -26.56 5.97 16.10
N GLU A 197 -27.71 5.41 15.68
CA GLU A 197 -29.02 5.74 16.24
C GLU A 197 -29.13 5.31 17.71
N ASP A 198 -28.64 4.11 18.05
CA ASP A 198 -28.58 3.64 19.43
C ASP A 198 -27.68 4.53 20.32
N MET A 199 -26.52 4.96 19.81
CA MET A 199 -25.64 5.90 20.50
C MET A 199 -26.28 7.29 20.69
N ALA A 200 -27.10 7.74 19.73
CA ALA A 200 -27.79 9.03 19.81
C ALA A 200 -29.01 8.99 20.75
N GLN A 201 -29.62 7.82 20.93
CA GLN A 201 -30.75 7.59 21.84
C GLN A 201 -30.32 7.22 23.26
N ALA A 202 -29.04 6.87 23.47
CA ALA A 202 -28.50 6.67 24.81
C ALA A 202 -28.71 7.98 25.62
N PRO A 203 -29.37 7.92 26.79
CA PRO A 203 -29.52 9.09 27.64
C PRO A 203 -28.12 9.64 27.95
N PRO A 204 -27.92 10.98 27.99
CA PRO A 204 -26.64 11.53 28.40
C PRO A 204 -26.30 10.92 29.76
N ALA A 205 -25.24 10.11 29.79
CA ALA A 205 -24.73 9.54 31.02
C ALA A 205 -24.65 10.69 32.03
N GLY A 206 -25.42 10.57 33.11
CA GLY A 206 -25.88 11.69 33.90
C GLY A 206 -24.79 12.74 34.11
N ALA A 207 -25.11 13.98 33.77
CA ALA A 207 -24.53 15.12 34.47
C ALA A 207 -24.93 14.96 35.95
N GLN A 208 -24.16 14.17 36.70
CA GLN A 208 -24.11 14.36 38.14
C GLN A 208 -23.50 15.74 38.35
N PRO A 209 -24.22 16.69 38.97
CA PRO A 209 -23.62 17.95 39.32
C PRO A 209 -22.55 17.63 40.36
N LEU A 210 -21.30 17.95 40.01
CA LEU A 210 -20.16 17.89 40.92
C LEU A 210 -20.32 19.04 41.93
N VAL A 211 -21.22 18.87 42.90
CA VAL A 211 -21.37 19.75 44.05
C VAL A 211 -21.35 18.85 45.28
N GLU A 212 -20.50 19.23 46.23
CA GLU A 212 -20.22 18.58 47.51
C GLU A 212 -19.27 17.36 47.51
N SER A 213 -17.97 17.66 47.43
CA SER A 213 -17.03 17.25 48.50
C SER A 213 -15.69 17.96 48.35
N LEU A 214 -15.73 19.28 48.51
CA LEU A 214 -14.56 20.10 48.81
C LEU A 214 -14.60 20.38 50.32
N ASP A 215 -14.26 19.37 51.12
CA ASP A 215 -13.55 19.57 52.40
C ASP A 215 -13.24 18.23 53.05
N ARG A 216 -12.00 17.75 52.86
CA ARG A 216 -11.11 17.37 53.96
C ARG A 216 -9.76 16.87 53.45
N ARG A 217 -8.74 17.68 53.78
CA ARG A 217 -7.34 17.32 54.08
C ARG A 217 -6.39 17.15 52.89
N LEU A 218 -5.66 18.23 52.60
CA LEU A 218 -4.21 18.16 52.36
C LEU A 218 -3.54 17.36 53.49
N PRO A 219 -2.55 16.53 53.15
CA PRO A 219 -1.19 17.00 53.38
C PRO A 219 -0.35 17.04 52.09
N SER A 220 0.37 18.14 51.99
CA SER A 220 1.70 18.25 51.39
C SER A 220 2.49 16.94 51.44
N GLU A 221 3.07 16.50 50.32
CA GLU A 221 4.52 16.26 50.15
C GLU A 221 4.80 15.96 48.65
N LEU A 222 5.55 16.86 48.01
CA LEU A 222 6.18 16.64 46.71
C LEU A 222 7.57 16.03 46.94
N PRO A 223 7.92 14.88 46.34
CA PRO A 223 9.31 14.52 46.16
C PRO A 223 9.84 15.13 44.86
N GLN A 224 11.00 15.75 45.02
CA GLN A 224 11.70 16.55 44.05
C GLN A 224 12.27 15.72 42.90
N ARG A 225 12.28 16.37 41.74
CA ARG A 225 13.06 16.05 40.56
C ARG A 225 14.55 16.00 40.94
N ASN A 226 15.22 14.86 40.78
CA ASN A 226 16.67 14.79 40.67
C ASN A 226 17.04 13.79 39.57
N ALA A 227 17.56 14.32 38.48
CA ALA A 227 18.59 13.65 37.70
C ALA A 227 19.95 14.11 38.27
N PRO A 228 20.98 13.26 38.23
CA PRO A 228 22.16 13.71 37.51
C PRO A 228 22.79 12.65 36.61
N LEU A 229 23.47 13.19 35.60
CA LEU A 229 24.46 12.54 34.76
C LEU A 229 25.60 11.99 35.63
N GLU A 230 26.01 10.74 35.36
CA GLU A 230 27.40 10.32 35.56
C GLU A 230 27.96 9.77 34.25
N LYS A 231 29.04 10.42 33.82
CA LYS A 231 30.07 9.86 32.98
C LYS A 231 30.92 8.95 33.88
N VAL A 232 31.26 7.76 33.41
CA VAL A 232 32.43 7.03 33.89
C VAL A 232 33.22 6.58 32.66
N GLU A 233 34.53 6.62 32.85
CA GLU A 233 35.68 6.61 31.95
C GLU A 233 35.75 5.51 30.88
#